data_AF-A0A0G1R0V1-F1
#
_entry.id   AF-A0A0G1R0V1-F1
#
_cell.length_a   1.000
_cell.length_b   1.000
_cell.length_c   1.000
_cell.angle_alpha   90.00
_cell.angle_beta   90.00
_cell.angle_gamma   90.00
#
_symmetry.space_group_name_H-M   'P 1'
#
loop_
_entity.id
_entity.type
_entity.pdbx_description
1 polymer ?
#
loop_
_entity_poly.entity_id
_entity_poly.type
_entity_poly.pdbx_seq_one_letter_code
_entity_poly.pdbx_strand_id
1 'polypeptide(L)' 'MKKAKAKVKKETNLAELVFRFPAAEEVLLDYGLHCVSCVASGFDTVEMGAKAHGMSDAEIGDLIDRLNEVVEHEE' A
#
# COMPACT_ATOMS: atom_id res chain seq x y z
N MET A 1 17.05 2.68 20.33
CA MET A 1 16.76 1.57 19.38
C MET A 1 16.47 2.22 18.05
N LYS A 2 17.27 1.97 17.00
CA LYS A 2 16.99 2.51 15.66
C LYS A 2 15.73 1.80 15.16
N LYS A 3 14.60 2.49 15.05
CA LYS A 3 13.41 1.94 14.38
C LYS A 3 13.84 1.58 12.96
N ALA A 4 13.58 0.35 12.52
CA ALA A 4 13.81 -0.03 11.14
C ALA A 4 12.87 0.83 10.28
N LYS A 5 13.45 1.56 9.32
CA LYS A 5 12.72 2.38 8.33
C LYS A 5 11.54 1.55 7.80
N ALA A 6 10.32 2.03 7.97
CA ALA A 6 9.16 1.30 7.48
C ALA A 6 9.25 1.19 5.95
N LYS A 7 9.30 -0.03 5.43
CA LYS A 7 9.41 -0.29 3.99
C LYS A 7 8.21 -1.11 3.50
N VAL A 8 7.45 -0.53 2.59
CA VAL A 8 6.32 -1.18 1.91
C VAL A 8 6.84 -2.14 0.84
N LYS A 9 6.24 -3.32 0.77
CA LYS A 9 6.56 -4.38 -0.21
C LYS A 9 5.27 -4.94 -0.82
N LYS A 10 5.40 -5.76 -1.86
CA LYS A 10 4.28 -6.45 -2.52
C LYS A 10 3.42 -7.27 -1.56
N GLU A 11 4.06 -7.84 -0.53
CA GLU A 11 3.44 -8.70 0.48
C GLU A 11 2.92 -7.92 1.69
N THR A 12 3.09 -6.59 1.73
CA THR A 12 2.54 -5.75 2.80
C THR A 12 1.03 -5.83 2.77
N ASN A 13 0.43 -6.10 3.94
CA ASN A 13 -1.02 -6.09 4.11
C ASN A 13 -1.56 -4.66 4.00
N LEU A 14 -2.61 -4.46 3.19
CA LEU A 14 -3.17 -3.14 2.89
C LEU A 14 -3.82 -2.49 4.11
N ALA A 15 -4.55 -3.27 4.92
CA ALA A 15 -5.21 -2.74 6.11
C ALA A 15 -4.18 -2.33 7.18
N GLU A 16 -3.13 -3.12 7.39
CA GLU A 16 -2.02 -2.75 8.28
C GLU A 16 -1.29 -1.50 7.78
N LEU A 17 -1.04 -1.41 6.46
CA LEU A 17 -0.39 -0.27 5.83
C LEU A 17 -1.17 1.03 6.11
N VAL A 18 -2.46 1.07 5.78
CA VAL A 18 -3.30 2.26 5.99
C VAL A 18 -3.48 2.57 7.47
N PHE A 19 -3.60 1.56 8.33
CA PHE A 19 -3.69 1.76 9.78
C PHE A 19 -2.42 2.41 10.35
N ARG A 20 -1.24 2.01 9.87
CA ARG A 20 0.05 2.54 10.33
C ARG A 20 0.42 3.87 9.69
N PHE A 21 0.01 4.07 8.44
CA PHE A 21 0.38 5.20 7.59
C PHE A 21 -0.87 5.71 6.86
N PRO A 22 -1.71 6.54 7.51
CA PRO A 22 -2.96 7.01 6.92
C PRO A 22 -2.77 7.74 5.59
N ALA A 23 -1.63 8.42 5.36
CA ALA A 23 -1.39 9.09 4.08
C ALA A 23 -1.17 8.10 2.91
N ALA A 24 -0.89 6.82 3.20
CA ALA A 24 -0.85 5.78 2.17
C ALA A 24 -2.23 5.54 1.53
N GLU A 25 -3.34 5.88 2.20
CA GLU A 25 -4.69 5.76 1.65
C GLU A 25 -4.85 6.62 0.38
N GLU A 26 -4.34 7.85 0.38
CA GLU A 26 -4.43 8.76 -0.77
C GLU A 26 -3.71 8.17 -2.00
N VAL A 27 -2.53 7.58 -1.80
CA VAL A 27 -1.80 6.88 -2.88
C VAL A 27 -2.60 5.68 -3.39
N LEU A 28 -3.18 4.87 -2.49
CA LEU A 28 -3.98 3.71 -2.90
C LEU A 28 -5.21 4.13 -3.71
N LEU A 29 -5.86 5.24 -3.34
CA LEU A 29 -6.98 5.82 -4.07
C LEU A 29 -6.59 6.31 -5.47
N ASP A 30 -5.44 6.98 -5.61
CA ASP A 30 -4.91 7.43 -6.91
C ASP A 30 -4.69 6.27 -7.90
N TYR A 31 -4.34 5.09 -7.37
CA TYR A 31 -4.18 3.86 -8.14
C TYR A 31 -5.48 3.05 -8.27
N GLY A 32 -6.62 3.60 -7.84
CA GLY A 32 -7.94 2.98 -8.01
C GLY A 32 -8.31 1.95 -6.93
N LEU A 33 -7.49 1.79 -5.89
CA LEU A 33 -7.70 0.84 -4.78
C LEU A 33 -8.60 1.44 -3.69
N HIS A 34 -9.81 1.86 -4.07
CA HIS A 34 -10.80 2.48 -3.18
C HIS A 34 -11.35 1.56 -2.09
N CYS A 35 -11.16 0.25 -2.23
CA CYS A 35 -11.72 -0.74 -1.34
C CYS A 35 -10.82 -1.06 -0.13
N VAL A 36 -9.64 -0.43 0.03
CA VAL A 36 -8.66 -0.77 1.08
C VAL A 36 -9.17 -0.65 2.51
N SER A 37 -10.24 0.12 2.73
CA SER A 37 -10.95 0.27 4.01
C SER A 37 -12.15 -0.70 4.19
N CYS A 38 -12.37 -1.64 3.27
CA CYS A 38 -13.45 -2.64 3.34
C CYS A 38 -13.00 -3.89 4.11
N VAL A 39 -13.89 -4.52 4.88
CA VAL A 39 -13.56 -5.74 5.67
C VAL A 39 -13.00 -6.88 4.80
N ALA A 40 -13.38 -6.93 3.52
CA ALA A 40 -12.87 -7.91 2.57
C ALA A 40 -11.39 -7.72 2.21
N SER A 41 -10.88 -6.48 2.18
CA SER A 41 -9.47 -6.17 1.88
C SER A 41 -8.55 -6.31 3.09
N GLY A 42 -9.10 -6.62 4.28
CA GLY A 42 -8.33 -6.79 5.52
C GLY A 42 -7.23 -7.86 5.43
N PHE A 43 -7.34 -8.78 4.48
CA PHE A 43 -6.36 -9.85 4.23
C PHE A 43 -5.55 -9.64 2.95
N ASP A 44 -5.87 -8.63 2.14
CA ASP A 44 -5.19 -8.40 0.87
C ASP A 44 -3.81 -7.78 1.09
N THR A 45 -2.85 -8.24 0.28
CA THR A 45 -1.57 -7.57 0.14
C THR A 45 -1.66 -6.52 -0.97
N VAL A 46 -0.68 -5.60 -1.01
CA VAL A 46 -0.57 -4.60 -2.08
C VAL A 46 -0.65 -5.26 -3.46
N GLU A 47 0.10 -6.35 -3.67
CA GLU A 47 0.08 -7.06 -4.96
C GLU A 47 -1.27 -7.71 -5.27
N MET A 48 -1.91 -8.38 -4.28
CA MET A 48 -3.19 -9.04 -4.52
C MET A 48 -4.29 -8.03 -4.85
N GLY A 49 -4.38 -6.94 -4.08
CA GLY A 49 -5.33 -5.86 -4.32
C GLY A 49 -5.11 -5.21 -5.69
N ALA A 50 -3.85 -4.90 -6.03
CA ALA A 50 -3.50 -4.31 -7.32
C ALA A 50 -3.82 -5.22 -8.51
N LYS A 51 -3.50 -6.52 -8.41
CA LYS A 51 -3.80 -7.51 -9.46
C LYS A 51 -5.29 -7.76 -9.64
N ALA A 52 -6.07 -7.75 -8.55
CA ALA A 52 -7.53 -7.84 -8.62
C ALA A 52 -8.16 -6.68 -9.41
N HIS A 53 -7.47 -5.55 -9.47
CA HIS A 53 -7.85 -4.35 -10.24
C HIS A 53 -7.15 -4.24 -11.61
N GLY A 54 -6.44 -5.30 -12.05
CA GLY A 54 -5.89 -5.39 -13.40
C GLY A 54 -4.53 -4.71 -13.61
N MET A 55 -3.84 -4.30 -12.54
CA MET A 55 -2.51 -3.70 -12.66
C MET A 55 -1.46 -4.72 -13.10
N SER A 56 -0.54 -4.27 -13.95
CA SER A 56 0.66 -5.00 -14.33
C SER A 56 1.72 -4.99 -13.22
N ASP A 57 2.71 -5.89 -13.30
CA ASP A 57 3.81 -5.91 -12.33
C ASP A 57 4.64 -4.62 -12.33
N ALA A 58 4.63 -3.86 -13.44
CA ALA A 58 5.28 -2.55 -13.56
C ALA A 58 4.51 -1.48 -12.77
N GLU A 59 3.21 -1.38 -12.98
CA GLU A 59 2.34 -0.45 -12.22
C GLU A 59 2.34 -0.76 -10.72
N ILE A 60 2.45 -2.03 -10.34
CA ILE A 60 2.63 -2.44 -8.93
C ILE A 60 3.97 -1.96 -8.38
N GLY A 61 5.02 -1.96 -9.21
CA GLY A 61 6.31 -1.37 -8.85
C GLY A 61 6.19 0.11 -8.55
N ASP A 62 5.56 0.86 -9.46
CA ASP A 62 5.35 2.31 -9.32
C ASP A 62 4.50 2.65 -8.08
N LEU A 63 3.44 1.86 -7.81
CA LEU A 63 2.63 1.96 -6.59
C LEU A 63 3.48 1.79 -5.33
N ILE A 64 4.33 0.77 -5.29
CA ILE A 64 5.19 0.50 -4.13
C ILE A 64 6.19 1.62 -3.91
N ASP A 65 6.79 2.14 -4.96
CA ASP A 65 7.73 3.25 -4.86
C ASP A 65 7.02 4.49 -4.29
N ARG A 66 5.83 4.82 -4.81
CA ARG A 66 5.02 5.93 -4.31
C ARG A 66 4.59 5.76 -2.86
N LEU A 67 4.21 4.54 -2.46
CA LEU A 67 3.87 4.22 -1.07
C LEU A 67 5.09 4.39 -0.15
N ASN A 68 6.28 3.96 -0.57
CA ASN A 68 7.49 4.15 0.20
C ASN A 68 7.88 5.63 0.32
N GLU A 69 7.70 6.44 -0.72
CA GLU A 69 7.92 7.89 -0.62
C GLU A 69 7.07 8.51 0.50
N VAL A 70 5.77 8.22 0.53
CA VAL A 70 4.86 8.79 1.53
C VAL A 70 5.16 8.28 2.94
N VAL A 71 5.40 6.97 3.09
CA VAL A 71 5.71 6.35 4.39
C VAL A 71 7.02 6.88 4.97
N GLU A 72 8.03 7.14 4.14
CA GLU A 72 9.31 7.72 4.61
C GLU A 72 9.18 9.18 5.07
N HIS A 73 8.14 9.90 4.63
CA HIS A 73 7.86 11.28 5.03
C HIS A 73 6.95 11.41 6.27
N GLU A 74 6.24 10.33 6.66
CA GLU A 74 5.43 10.27 7.90
C GLU A 74 6.21 9.81 9.15
N GLU A 75 7.50 9.45 9.03
CA GLU A 75 8.37 9.02 10.17
C GLU A 75 8.85 10.15 11.09
#